data_AF-A0A2J8TPR7-F1
#
_entry.id   AF-A0A2J8TPR7-F1
#
_cell.length_a   1.000
_cell.length_b   1.000
_cell.length_c   1.000
_cell.angle_alpha   90.00
_cell.angle_beta   90.00
_cell.angle_gamma   90.00
#
_symmetry.space_group_name_H-M   'P 1'
#
loop_
_entity.id
_entity.type
_entity.pdbx_description
1 polymer ?
#
loop_
_entity_poly.entity_id
_entity_poly.type
_entity_poly.pdbx_seq_one_letter_code
_entity_poly.pdbx_strand_id
1 'polypeptide(L)'
;MDLHLFDYSEPGNFSDISWPCNSSDCIVVDTVMCPNMPNKSVLLYMLSFIYIFIFVIGMIANSVVVWVNIQAKTTGYDTHCYILNLAIADLWVVLTIPVWVVSLVQHNQWPMGELTCKVTHLIFSINLFGSIFFLTCMSVDRYLSITYFTNTSSSRKKMVRRVVCILVWLLAFCVSLPDTYYLKTVTSASNNETYCRSFYPEHSIKEWLIG
;
A
#
# COMPACT_ATOMS: atom_id res chain seq x y z
N MET A 1 -6.50 -4.60 -1.43
CA MET A 1 -5.99 -5.22 -2.68
C MET A 1 -5.34 -6.52 -2.27
N ASP A 2 -6.14 -7.58 -2.32
CA ASP A 2 -5.91 -8.82 -1.58
C ASP A 2 -4.74 -9.63 -2.12
N LEU A 3 -3.69 -9.77 -1.30
CA LEU A 3 -2.53 -10.60 -1.56
C LEU A 3 -2.78 -12.07 -1.17
N HIS A 4 -3.97 -12.61 -1.51
CA HIS A 4 -4.31 -14.03 -1.34
C HIS A 4 -3.53 -14.95 -2.29
N LEU A 5 -2.63 -14.41 -3.11
CA LEU A 5 -1.98 -15.12 -4.22
C LEU A 5 -0.72 -15.92 -3.82
N PHE A 6 -0.34 -15.94 -2.53
CA PHE A 6 0.93 -16.52 -2.08
C PHE A 6 0.81 -17.51 -0.90
N ASP A 7 -0.37 -18.06 -0.64
CA ASP A 7 -0.46 -19.27 0.18
C ASP A 7 -0.01 -20.47 -0.67
N TYR A 8 1.31 -20.67 -0.76
CA TYR A 8 1.89 -21.86 -1.38
C TYR A 8 2.46 -22.73 -0.26
N SER A 9 1.78 -23.83 0.02
CA SER A 9 2.36 -24.96 0.74
C SER A 9 3.60 -25.42 0.00
N GLU A 10 4.74 -25.51 0.67
CA GLU A 10 5.96 -26.07 0.07
C GLU A 10 5.69 -27.47 -0.49
N PRO A 11 6.32 -27.88 -1.61
CA PRO A 11 6.29 -29.27 -2.05
C PRO A 11 7.24 -30.05 -1.15
N GLY A 12 6.83 -30.26 0.11
CA GLY A 12 7.29 -31.42 0.85
C GLY A 12 6.83 -32.64 0.07
N ASN A 13 7.70 -33.63 -0.05
CA ASN A 13 7.38 -34.94 -0.63
C ASN A 13 6.31 -35.59 0.26
N PHE A 14 5.05 -35.22 0.05
CA PHE A 14 3.94 -35.50 0.93
C PHE A 14 3.33 -36.82 0.48
N SER A 15 4.06 -37.90 0.76
CA SER A 15 3.42 -39.19 0.95
C SER A 15 2.49 -39.04 2.15
N ASP A 16 1.19 -38.92 1.88
CA ASP A 16 0.07 -39.23 2.76
C ASP A 16 0.19 -38.76 4.22
N ILE A 17 -0.06 -37.48 4.53
CA ILE A 17 -0.56 -37.15 5.88
C ILE A 17 -2.01 -37.62 5.95
N SER A 18 -2.14 -38.89 6.28
CA SER A 18 -3.36 -39.45 6.85
C SER A 18 -3.51 -38.89 8.27
N TRP A 19 -4.35 -37.87 8.44
CA TRP A 19 -4.82 -37.53 9.79
C TRP A 19 -5.62 -38.73 10.32
N PRO A 20 -5.33 -39.25 11.52
CA PRO A 20 -6.08 -40.37 12.07
C PRO A 20 -7.50 -39.90 12.39
N CYS A 21 -8.44 -40.22 11.50
CA CYS A 21 -9.84 -39.87 11.64
C CYS A 21 -10.52 -40.92 12.53
N ASN A 22 -11.00 -40.50 13.71
CA ASN A 22 -11.89 -41.32 14.52
C ASN A 22 -13.24 -40.61 14.63
N SER A 23 -14.25 -41.15 13.96
CA SER A 23 -15.64 -40.66 13.77
C SER A 23 -15.91 -39.80 12.53
N SER A 24 -16.27 -40.51 11.46
CA SER A 24 -17.36 -40.31 10.50
C SER A 24 -17.68 -38.98 9.80
N ASP A 25 -16.86 -37.93 9.81
CA ASP A 25 -16.99 -36.84 8.80
C ASP A 25 -15.61 -36.23 8.47
N CYS A 26 -14.90 -36.84 7.53
CA CYS A 26 -13.63 -36.32 7.03
C CYS A 26 -13.91 -35.29 5.93
N ILE A 27 -13.59 -34.02 6.14
CA ILE A 27 -13.51 -33.05 5.05
C ILE A 27 -12.24 -33.38 4.25
N VAL A 28 -12.41 -34.11 3.14
CA VAL A 28 -11.33 -34.30 2.17
C VAL A 28 -11.15 -32.98 1.45
N VAL A 29 -10.13 -32.23 1.85
CA VAL A 29 -9.72 -31.01 1.13
C VAL A 29 -8.87 -31.46 -0.05
N ASP A 30 -9.50 -31.58 -1.22
CA ASP A 30 -8.77 -31.78 -2.47
C ASP A 30 -7.90 -30.54 -2.73
N THR A 31 -6.59 -30.71 -2.61
CA THR A 31 -5.63 -29.67 -2.97
C THR A 31 -5.53 -29.60 -4.50
N VAL A 32 -6.33 -28.71 -5.10
CA VAL A 32 -6.28 -28.47 -6.54
C VAL A 32 -4.97 -27.77 -6.89
N MET A 33 -3.98 -28.51 -7.40
CA MET A 33 -2.78 -27.94 -7.99
C MET A 33 -3.13 -27.21 -9.28
N CYS A 34 -2.96 -25.89 -9.31
CA CYS A 34 -3.16 -25.07 -10.50
C CYS A 34 -2.05 -25.32 -11.54
N PRO A 35 -2.33 -25.95 -12.70
CA PRO A 35 -1.31 -26.54 -13.58
C PRO A 35 -0.43 -25.53 -14.34
N ASN A 36 -0.67 -24.23 -14.21
CA ASN A 36 0.03 -23.17 -14.95
C ASN A 36 0.59 -22.06 -14.06
N MET A 37 0.84 -22.31 -12.77
CA MET A 37 1.37 -21.27 -11.90
C MET A 37 2.85 -21.01 -12.22
N PRO A 38 3.25 -19.76 -12.53
CA PRO A 38 4.66 -19.44 -12.75
C PRO A 38 5.45 -19.74 -11.47
N ASN A 39 6.70 -20.19 -11.63
CA ASN A 39 7.59 -20.49 -10.51
C ASN A 39 7.62 -19.32 -9.51
N LYS A 40 7.27 -19.57 -8.25
CA LYS A 40 7.21 -18.57 -7.16
C LYS A 40 8.49 -17.72 -7.08
N SER A 41 9.65 -18.37 -7.18
CA SER A 41 10.95 -17.71 -7.17
C SER A 41 11.12 -16.76 -8.36
N VAL A 42 10.75 -17.17 -9.58
CA VAL A 42 10.78 -16.29 -10.76
C VAL A 42 9.88 -15.07 -10.56
N LEU A 43 8.67 -15.28 -10.03
CA LEU A 43 7.73 -14.19 -9.75
C LEU A 43 8.31 -13.20 -8.72
N LEU A 44 8.89 -13.68 -7.61
CA LEU A 44 9.50 -12.83 -6.59
C LEU A 44 10.70 -12.01 -7.13
N TYR A 45 11.54 -12.62 -7.96
CA TYR A 45 12.66 -11.89 -8.61
C TYR A 45 12.17 -10.83 -9.58
N MET A 46 11.15 -11.13 -10.39
CA MET A 46 10.55 -10.16 -11.31
C MET A 46 9.91 -8.99 -10.56
N LEU A 47 9.17 -9.27 -9.48
CA LEU A 47 8.58 -8.24 -8.62
C LEU A 47 9.65 -7.37 -7.97
N SER A 48 10.72 -7.98 -7.46
CA SER A 48 11.86 -7.25 -6.86
C SER A 48 12.50 -6.30 -7.87
N PHE A 49 12.73 -6.75 -9.10
CA PHE A 49 13.29 -5.92 -10.17
C PHE A 49 12.37 -4.72 -10.51
N ILE A 50 11.07 -4.98 -10.65
CA ILE A 50 10.07 -3.94 -10.91
C ILE A 50 10.04 -2.92 -9.78
N TYR A 51 10.09 -3.36 -8.52
CA TYR A 51 10.05 -2.48 -7.36
C TYR A 51 11.30 -1.59 -7.30
N ILE A 52 12.49 -2.14 -7.57
CA ILE A 52 13.73 -1.34 -7.68
C ILE A 52 13.61 -0.28 -8.80
N PHE A 53 13.05 -0.66 -9.94
CA PHE A 53 12.84 0.28 -11.05
C PHE A 53 11.86 1.41 -10.68
N ILE A 54 10.73 1.06 -10.05
CA ILE A 54 9.75 2.03 -9.53
C ILE A 54 10.41 2.94 -8.50
N PHE A 55 11.29 2.41 -7.64
CA PHE A 55 12.03 3.20 -6.67
C PHE A 55 12.90 4.27 -7.35
N VAL A 56 13.74 3.88 -8.31
CA VAL A 56 14.65 4.80 -9.00
C VAL A 56 13.86 5.87 -9.76
N ILE A 57 12.88 5.47 -10.57
CA ILE A 57 12.08 6.40 -11.36
C ILE A 57 11.23 7.29 -10.46
N GLY A 58 10.57 6.71 -9.46
CA GLY A 58 9.72 7.43 -8.52
C GLY A 58 10.50 8.48 -7.74
N MET A 59 11.72 8.15 -7.28
CA MET A 59 12.59 9.11 -6.61
C MET A 59 12.94 10.29 -7.52
N ILE A 60 13.37 10.02 -8.76
CA ILE A 60 13.77 11.06 -9.70
C ILE A 60 12.57 11.93 -10.09
N ALA A 61 11.48 11.30 -10.54
CA ALA A 61 10.30 12.00 -11.05
C ALA A 61 9.66 12.89 -9.97
N ASN A 62 9.39 12.35 -8.79
CA ASN A 62 8.72 13.11 -7.73
C ASN A 62 9.63 14.20 -7.14
N SER A 63 10.95 13.95 -7.05
CA SER A 63 11.90 15.00 -6.62
C SER A 63 11.94 16.17 -7.60
N VAL A 64 11.92 15.89 -8.91
CA VAL A 64 11.84 16.94 -9.94
C VAL A 64 10.53 17.72 -9.81
N VAL A 65 9.40 17.05 -9.59
CA VAL A 65 8.11 17.72 -9.39
C VAL A 65 8.14 18.66 -8.18
N VAL A 66 8.70 18.21 -7.05
CA VAL A 66 8.87 19.05 -5.86
C VAL A 66 9.79 20.24 -6.16
N TRP A 67 10.94 20.00 -6.78
CA TRP A 67 11.92 21.03 -7.13
C TRP A 67 11.31 22.12 -8.01
N VAL A 68 10.66 21.73 -9.11
CA VAL A 68 10.03 22.66 -10.06
C VAL A 68 8.89 23.45 -9.39
N ASN A 69 8.08 22.81 -8.53
CA ASN A 69 7.00 23.50 -7.81
C ASN A 69 7.54 24.52 -6.78
N ILE A 70 8.64 24.21 -6.09
CA ILE A 70 9.28 25.14 -5.16
C ILE A 70 9.86 26.35 -5.92
N GLN A 71 10.53 26.11 -7.05
CA GLN A 71 11.07 27.18 -7.89
C GLN A 71 9.96 28.07 -8.47
N ALA A 72 8.87 27.48 -8.97
CA ALA A 72 7.73 28.24 -9.50
C ALA A 72 7.06 29.13 -8.43
N LYS A 73 7.01 28.68 -7.18
CA LYS A 73 6.52 29.46 -6.03
C LYS A 73 7.38 30.70 -5.76
N THR A 74 8.70 30.58 -5.91
CA THR A 74 9.65 31.69 -5.72
C THR A 74 9.47 32.77 -6.80
N THR A 75 9.09 32.37 -8.01
CA THR A 75 8.86 33.29 -9.15
C THR A 75 7.44 33.92 -9.16
N GLY A 76 6.62 33.69 -8.13
CA GLY A 76 5.30 34.31 -8.00
C GLY A 76 4.16 33.60 -8.74
N TYR A 77 4.41 32.43 -9.34
CA TYR A 77 3.34 31.61 -9.90
C TYR A 77 2.56 30.91 -8.78
N ASP A 78 1.24 30.92 -8.89
CA ASP A 78 0.31 30.37 -7.92
C ASP A 78 0.56 28.86 -7.75
N THR A 79 1.27 28.49 -6.69
CA THR A 79 1.77 27.12 -6.46
C THR A 79 0.60 26.13 -6.42
N HIS A 80 0.68 25.06 -7.22
CA HIS A 80 -0.25 23.94 -7.17
C HIS A 80 -0.02 23.13 -5.88
N CYS A 81 -0.53 23.63 -4.75
CA CYS A 81 -0.38 23.03 -3.43
C CYS A 81 -0.75 21.54 -3.42
N TYR A 82 -1.77 21.13 -4.18
CA TYR A 82 -2.16 19.73 -4.35
C TYR A 82 -1.05 18.89 -4.99
N ILE A 83 -0.40 19.37 -6.05
CA ILE A 83 0.69 18.66 -6.74
C ILE A 83 1.89 18.48 -5.80
N LEU A 84 2.22 19.50 -5.01
CA LEU A 84 3.32 19.40 -4.04
C LEU A 84 3.02 18.39 -2.93
N ASN A 85 1.79 18.36 -2.40
CA ASN A 85 1.41 17.36 -1.40
C ASN A 85 1.39 15.94 -1.99
N LEU A 86 0.89 15.79 -3.22
CA LEU A 86 0.90 14.53 -3.96
C LEU A 86 2.34 14.01 -4.13
N ALA A 87 3.24 14.85 -4.63
CA ALA A 87 4.64 14.46 -4.82
C ALA A 87 5.35 14.12 -3.49
N ILE A 88 5.02 14.78 -2.38
CA ILE A 88 5.54 14.43 -1.05
C ILE A 88 5.01 13.05 -0.62
N ALA A 89 3.72 12.78 -0.81
CA ALA A 89 3.13 11.48 -0.51
C ALA A 89 3.79 10.37 -1.35
N ASP A 90 4.05 10.64 -2.63
CA ASP A 90 4.69 9.69 -3.54
C ASP A 90 6.15 9.41 -3.15
N LEU A 91 6.89 10.42 -2.69
CA LEU A 91 8.23 10.22 -2.14
C LEU A 91 8.20 9.33 -0.89
N TRP A 92 7.22 9.51 0.00
CA TRP A 92 7.11 8.68 1.20
C TRP A 92 6.87 7.21 0.87
N VAL A 93 5.95 6.91 -0.05
CA VAL A 93 5.71 5.50 -0.44
C VAL A 93 6.92 4.93 -1.17
N VAL A 94 7.56 5.70 -2.04
CA VAL A 94 8.77 5.27 -2.75
C VAL A 94 9.90 4.92 -1.78
N LEU A 95 10.09 5.70 -0.71
CA LEU A 95 11.07 5.40 0.34
C LEU A 95 10.79 4.08 1.10
N THR A 96 9.54 3.59 1.11
CA THR A 96 9.22 2.30 1.72
C THR A 96 9.54 1.11 0.81
N ILE A 97 9.62 1.30 -0.51
CA ILE A 97 9.82 0.22 -1.49
C ILE A 97 11.05 -0.66 -1.20
N PRO A 98 12.23 -0.14 -0.78
CA PRO A 98 13.38 -0.98 -0.43
C PRO A 98 13.06 -2.01 0.67
N VAL A 99 12.19 -1.67 1.63
CA VAL A 99 11.77 -2.60 2.69
C VAL A 99 10.98 -3.77 2.09
N TRP A 100 10.09 -3.50 1.14
CA TRP A 100 9.36 -4.53 0.40
C TRP A 100 10.30 -5.41 -0.42
N VAL A 101 11.31 -4.83 -1.08
CA VAL A 101 12.30 -5.60 -1.86
C VAL A 101 13.10 -6.55 -0.96
N VAL A 102 13.51 -6.11 0.24
CA VAL A 102 14.19 -7.00 1.21
C VAL A 102 13.29 -8.17 1.59
N SER A 103 12.00 -7.91 1.81
CA SER A 103 11.02 -8.98 2.09
C SER A 103 10.87 -9.96 0.93
N LEU A 104 10.78 -9.47 -0.31
CA LEU A 104 10.64 -10.29 -1.51
C LEU A 104 11.86 -11.18 -1.77
N VAL A 105 13.07 -10.64 -1.58
CA VAL A 105 14.33 -11.39 -1.76
C VAL A 105 14.49 -12.48 -0.70
N GLN A 106 13.97 -12.27 0.51
CA GLN A 106 13.93 -13.28 1.58
C GLN A 106 12.71 -14.20 1.46
N HIS A 107 12.34 -14.61 0.25
CA HIS A 107 11.21 -15.53 0.01
C HIS A 107 9.87 -15.07 0.60
N ASN A 108 9.62 -13.76 0.61
CA ASN A 108 8.41 -13.13 1.18
C ASN A 108 8.36 -13.15 2.72
N GLN A 109 9.50 -13.37 3.38
CA GLN A 109 9.62 -13.23 4.83
C GLN A 109 9.73 -11.75 5.25
N TRP A 110 9.28 -11.43 6.46
CA TRP A 110 9.31 -10.10 7.04
C TRP A 110 10.25 -10.02 8.24
N PRO A 111 11.53 -9.67 8.03
CA PRO A 111 12.53 -9.68 9.10
C PRO A 111 12.51 -8.39 9.97
N MET A 112 11.86 -7.32 9.50
CA MET A 112 11.95 -5.96 10.06
C MET A 112 10.99 -5.71 11.24
N GLY A 113 10.31 -6.75 11.73
CA GLY A 113 9.37 -6.69 12.84
C GLY A 113 8.00 -6.07 12.52
N GLU A 114 7.06 -6.23 13.46
CA GLU A 114 5.64 -5.86 13.30
C GLU A 114 5.41 -4.38 13.04
N LEU A 115 6.15 -3.51 13.72
CA LEU A 115 6.01 -2.06 13.56
C LEU A 115 6.27 -1.64 12.12
N THR A 116 7.34 -2.15 11.51
CA THR A 116 7.69 -1.81 10.13
C THR A 116 6.62 -2.32 9.16
N CYS A 117 6.09 -3.52 9.38
CA CYS A 117 5.00 -4.11 8.58
C CYS A 117 3.77 -3.20 8.59
N LYS A 118 3.33 -2.77 9.77
CA LYS A 118 2.20 -1.83 9.92
C LYS A 118 2.48 -0.48 9.27
N VAL A 119 3.67 0.09 9.49
CA VAL A 119 4.02 1.43 8.97
C VAL A 119 4.15 1.44 7.45
N THR A 120 4.78 0.44 6.83
CA THR A 120 4.94 0.40 5.37
C THR A 120 3.60 0.23 4.67
N HIS A 121 2.73 -0.64 5.19
CA HIS A 121 1.38 -0.77 4.67
C HIS A 121 0.56 0.50 4.90
N LEU A 122 0.69 1.15 6.06
CA LEU A 122 -0.04 2.38 6.36
C LEU A 122 0.36 3.51 5.42
N ILE A 123 1.66 3.68 5.16
CA ILE A 123 2.17 4.67 4.21
C ILE A 123 1.64 4.37 2.80
N PHE A 124 1.62 3.10 2.38
CA PHE A 124 1.07 2.70 1.09
C PHE A 124 -0.42 3.04 0.97
N SER A 125 -1.24 2.68 1.96
CA SER A 125 -2.67 2.96 1.95
C SER A 125 -2.95 4.47 2.01
N ILE A 126 -2.22 5.23 2.84
CA ILE A 126 -2.32 6.70 2.88
C ILE A 126 -1.97 7.31 1.53
N ASN A 127 -0.92 6.85 0.87
CA ASN A 127 -0.56 7.33 -0.47
C ASN A 127 -1.67 7.00 -1.47
N LEU A 128 -2.21 5.78 -1.49
CA LEU A 128 -3.27 5.38 -2.41
C LEU A 128 -4.51 6.26 -2.27
N PHE A 129 -5.07 6.37 -1.07
CA PHE A 129 -6.26 7.19 -0.82
C PHE A 129 -5.98 8.69 -0.95
N GLY A 130 -4.83 9.13 -0.43
CA GLY A 130 -4.37 10.52 -0.54
C GLY A 130 -4.27 10.97 -1.99
N SER A 131 -3.65 10.17 -2.86
CA SER A 131 -3.50 10.48 -4.29
C SER A 131 -4.84 10.63 -4.99
N ILE A 132 -5.80 9.73 -4.72
CA ILE A 132 -7.16 9.81 -5.27
C ILE A 132 -7.86 11.10 -4.82
N PHE A 133 -7.79 11.42 -3.53
CA PHE A 133 -8.41 12.62 -2.99
C PHE A 133 -7.75 13.91 -3.50
N PHE A 134 -6.42 13.96 -3.58
CA PHE A 134 -5.70 15.12 -4.13
C PHE A 134 -6.03 15.36 -5.60
N LEU A 135 -6.08 14.32 -6.43
CA LEU A 135 -6.47 14.43 -7.84
C LEU A 135 -7.92 14.87 -8.00
N THR A 136 -8.81 14.40 -7.14
CA THR A 136 -10.22 14.80 -7.12
C THR A 136 -10.35 16.28 -6.75
N CYS A 137 -9.72 16.72 -5.67
CA CYS A 137 -9.71 18.13 -5.25
C CYS A 137 -9.07 19.03 -6.31
N MET A 138 -8.01 18.59 -6.97
CA MET A 138 -7.37 19.34 -8.06
C MET A 138 -8.31 19.53 -9.25
N SER A 139 -9.05 18.48 -9.63
CA SER A 139 -10.07 18.52 -10.69
C SER A 139 -11.19 19.50 -10.35
N VAL A 140 -11.71 19.43 -9.12
CA VAL A 140 -12.77 20.32 -8.62
C VAL A 140 -12.30 21.78 -8.55
N ASP A 141 -11.09 22.02 -8.03
CA ASP A 141 -10.51 23.36 -7.94
C ASP A 141 -10.37 24.00 -9.33
N ARG A 142 -9.88 23.24 -10.32
CA ARG A 142 -9.79 23.70 -11.72
C ARG A 142 -11.16 24.01 -12.30
N TYR A 143 -12.15 23.16 -12.06
CA TYR A 143 -13.52 23.39 -12.52
C TYR A 143 -14.09 24.69 -11.93
N LEU A 144 -14.03 24.85 -10.60
CA LEU A 144 -14.56 26.04 -9.91
C LEU A 144 -13.80 27.32 -10.29
N SER A 145 -12.50 27.24 -10.55
CA SER A 145 -11.71 28.38 -10.99
C SER A 145 -12.12 28.87 -12.39
N ILE A 146 -12.52 27.96 -13.28
CA ILE A 146 -12.97 28.29 -14.63
C ILE A 146 -14.41 28.82 -14.63
N THR A 147 -15.29 28.23 -13.82
CA THR A 147 -16.75 28.52 -13.89
C THR A 147 -17.22 29.63 -12.95
N TYR A 148 -16.64 29.75 -11.75
CA TYR A 148 -17.18 30.63 -10.70
C TYR A 148 -16.19 31.69 -10.18
N PHE A 149 -14.89 31.41 -10.17
CA PHE A 149 -13.92 32.19 -9.38
C PHE A 149 -12.92 33.02 -10.19
N THR A 150 -13.38 33.73 -11.22
CA THR A 150 -12.50 34.63 -12.00
C THR A 150 -12.02 35.86 -11.21
N ASN A 151 -12.77 36.32 -10.19
CA ASN A 151 -12.52 37.58 -9.47
C ASN A 151 -12.13 37.43 -7.98
N THR A 152 -11.87 36.22 -7.47
CA THR A 152 -11.51 36.04 -6.05
C THR A 152 -10.02 36.25 -5.78
N SER A 153 -9.70 36.93 -4.67
CA SER A 153 -8.32 37.23 -4.23
C SER A 153 -7.47 35.97 -4.10
N SER A 154 -6.27 35.99 -4.71
CA SER A 154 -5.30 34.87 -4.70
C SER A 154 -4.96 34.39 -3.28
N SER A 155 -4.89 35.30 -2.30
CA SER A 155 -4.63 34.96 -0.89
C SER A 155 -5.71 34.07 -0.27
N ARG A 156 -7.00 34.34 -0.55
CA ARG A 156 -8.12 33.53 -0.05
C ARG A 156 -8.12 32.15 -0.70
N LYS A 157 -7.87 32.07 -2.01
CA LYS A 157 -7.71 30.79 -2.74
C LYS A 157 -6.57 29.95 -2.14
N LYS A 158 -5.45 30.57 -1.76
CA LYS A 158 -4.30 29.87 -1.14
C LYS A 158 -4.63 29.31 0.24
N MET A 159 -5.35 30.05 1.07
CA MET A 159 -5.77 29.58 2.39
C MET A 159 -6.74 28.40 2.28
N VAL A 160 -7.73 28.49 1.38
CA VAL A 160 -8.68 27.38 1.13
C VAL A 160 -7.95 26.12 0.67
N ARG A 161 -7.05 26.23 -0.33
CA ARG A 161 -6.27 25.07 -0.81
C ARG A 161 -5.45 24.40 0.31
N ARG A 162 -4.85 25.18 1.22
CA ARG A 162 -4.12 24.63 2.38
C ARG A 162 -5.04 23.87 3.33
N VAL A 163 -6.20 24.43 3.67
CA VAL A 163 -7.18 23.76 4.53
C VAL A 163 -7.66 22.47 3.88
N VAL A 164 -7.99 22.49 2.59
CA VAL A 164 -8.37 21.28 1.85
C VAL A 164 -7.27 20.23 1.88
N CYS A 165 -6.00 20.60 1.71
CA CYS A 165 -4.89 19.64 1.80
C CYS A 165 -4.83 18.98 3.19
N ILE A 166 -4.98 19.75 4.27
CA ILE A 166 -4.99 19.21 5.64
C ILE A 166 -6.17 18.24 5.82
N LEU A 167 -7.36 18.61 5.34
CA LEU A 167 -8.53 17.75 5.41
C LEU A 167 -8.34 16.45 4.61
N VAL A 168 -7.75 16.53 3.42
CA VAL A 168 -7.43 15.35 2.60
C VAL A 168 -6.46 14.42 3.31
N TRP A 169 -5.41 14.95 3.94
CA TRP A 169 -4.48 14.14 4.74
C TRP A 169 -5.17 13.45 5.90
N LEU A 170 -6.04 14.15 6.63
CA LEU A 170 -6.80 13.57 7.73
C LEU A 170 -7.77 12.48 7.23
N LEU A 171 -8.48 12.72 6.13
CA LEU A 171 -9.37 11.75 5.53
C LEU A 171 -8.62 10.50 5.05
N ALA A 172 -7.50 10.67 4.35
CA ALA A 172 -6.65 9.57 3.91
C ALA A 172 -6.14 8.76 5.12
N PHE A 173 -5.69 9.43 6.19
CA PHE A 173 -5.27 8.75 7.40
C PHE A 173 -6.41 7.95 8.04
N CYS A 174 -7.58 8.56 8.23
CA CYS A 174 -8.75 7.90 8.81
C CYS A 174 -9.20 6.66 8.03
N VAL A 175 -9.17 6.70 6.70
CA VAL A 175 -9.55 5.57 5.84
C VAL A 175 -8.47 4.48 5.82
N SER A 176 -7.19 4.84 5.94
CA SER A 176 -6.08 3.88 5.96
C SER A 176 -5.90 3.16 7.30
N LEU A 177 -6.41 3.71 8.40
CA LEU A 177 -6.34 3.09 9.73
C LEU A 177 -7.03 1.71 9.81
N PRO A 178 -8.30 1.53 9.41
CA PRO A 178 -8.97 0.22 9.49
C PRO A 178 -8.27 -0.83 8.61
N ASP A 179 -7.80 -0.44 7.42
CA ASP A 179 -7.06 -1.31 6.49
C ASP A 179 -5.75 -1.85 7.12
N THR A 180 -5.12 -1.09 7.99
CA THR A 180 -3.83 -1.47 8.62
C THR A 180 -3.94 -1.96 10.06
N TYR A 181 -5.09 -1.77 10.72
CA TYR A 181 -5.28 -2.18 12.10
C TYR A 181 -5.18 -3.71 12.27
N TYR A 182 -5.70 -4.47 11.31
CA TYR A 182 -5.71 -5.94 11.33
C TYR A 182 -4.41 -6.58 10.86
N LEU A 183 -3.43 -5.79 10.40
CA LEU A 183 -2.14 -6.31 9.98
C LEU A 183 -1.31 -6.77 11.18
N LYS A 184 -0.78 -8.00 11.13
CA LYS A 184 0.15 -8.52 12.14
C LYS A 184 1.28 -9.30 11.49
N THR A 185 2.40 -9.44 12.19
CA THR A 185 3.43 -10.41 11.82
C THR A 185 3.11 -11.76 12.41
N VAL A 186 2.96 -12.78 11.57
CA VAL A 186 2.70 -14.16 11.98
C VAL A 186 3.94 -14.99 11.70
N THR A 187 4.46 -15.68 12.72
CA THR A 187 5.57 -16.60 12.57
C THR A 187 5.04 -18.01 12.35
N SER A 188 5.46 -18.66 11.26
CA SER A 188 5.12 -20.04 10.96
C SER A 188 5.81 -20.98 11.95
N ALA A 189 5.04 -21.87 12.58
CA ALA A 189 5.53 -22.86 13.52
C ALA A 189 6.39 -23.97 12.86
N SER A 190 6.30 -24.15 11.53
CA SER A 190 7.04 -25.20 10.83
C SER A 190 8.49 -24.81 10.51
N ASN A 191 8.68 -23.56 10.03
CA ASN A 191 9.96 -23.13 9.43
C ASN A 191 10.57 -21.89 10.14
N ASN A 192 9.97 -21.40 11.24
CA ASN A 192 10.35 -20.15 11.93
C ASN A 192 10.37 -18.90 11.03
N GLU A 193 9.64 -18.93 9.92
CA GLU A 193 9.54 -17.82 8.98
C GLU A 193 8.47 -16.84 9.42
N THR A 194 8.76 -15.54 9.38
CA THR A 194 7.81 -14.50 9.78
C THR A 194 7.20 -13.84 8.55
N TYR A 195 5.89 -13.66 8.53
CA TYR A 195 5.14 -13.08 7.42
C TYR A 195 4.31 -11.90 7.89
N CYS A 196 4.24 -10.82 7.11
CA CYS A 196 3.32 -9.71 7.34
C CYS A 196 1.98 -10.02 6.66
N ARG A 197 0.96 -10.40 7.43
CA ARG A 197 -0.37 -10.78 6.91
C ARG A 197 -1.46 -10.21 7.80
N SER A 198 -2.61 -9.90 7.22
CA SER A 198 -3.82 -9.62 7.98
C SER A 198 -4.17 -10.82 8.85
N PHE A 199 -4.20 -10.63 10.17
CA PHE A 199 -4.57 -11.69 11.11
C PHE A 199 -6.07 -11.65 11.35
N TYR A 200 -6.69 -12.78 11.08
CA TYR A 200 -8.11 -12.94 10.82
C TYR A 200 -8.65 -14.04 11.74
N PRO A 201 -9.01 -13.72 13.01
CA PRO A 201 -9.43 -14.73 13.97
C PRO A 201 -10.80 -15.32 13.61
N GLU A 202 -10.86 -16.64 13.46
CA GLU A 202 -12.06 -17.43 13.06
C GLU A 202 -13.33 -17.12 13.88
N HIS A 203 -13.17 -16.67 15.13
CA HIS A 203 -14.27 -16.49 16.08
C HIS A 203 -15.03 -15.15 15.97
N SER A 204 -14.62 -14.20 15.12
CA SER A 204 -15.18 -12.84 15.15
C SER A 204 -15.62 -12.27 13.80
N ILE A 205 -16.38 -13.02 12.97
CA ILE A 205 -16.92 -12.63 11.63
C ILE A 205 -17.46 -11.18 11.53
N LYS A 206 -17.92 -10.59 12.63
CA LYS A 206 -18.39 -9.19 12.70
C LYS A 206 -17.29 -8.12 12.65
N GLU A 207 -16.07 -8.43 13.08
CA GLU A 207 -14.91 -7.49 13.04
C GLU A 207 -14.39 -7.25 11.61
N TRP A 208 -14.66 -8.20 10.72
CA TRP A 208 -14.23 -8.22 9.31
C TRP A 208 -14.99 -7.23 8.44
N LEU A 209 -16.22 -6.89 8.83
CA LEU A 209 -17.12 -6.00 8.09
C LEU A 209 -16.88 -4.50 8.37
N ILE A 210 -15.97 -4.19 9.30
CA ILE A 210 -15.65 -2.82 9.71
C ILE A 210 -14.35 -2.34 9.03
N GLY A 211 -13.70 -3.20 8.23
CA GLY A 211 -12.59 -2.87 7.34
C GLY A 211 -13.06 -2.49 5.94
#